data_AF-A0A956WL14-F1
#
_entry.id   AF-A0A956WL14-F1
#
_cell.length_a   1.000
_cell.length_b   1.000
_cell.length_c   1.000
_cell.angle_alpha   90.00
_cell.angle_beta   90.00
_cell.angle_gamma   90.00
#
_symmetry.space_group_name_H-M   'P 1'
#
loop_
_entity.id
_entity.type
_entity.pdbx_description
1 polymer ?
#
loop_
_entity_poly.entity_id
_entity_poly.type
_entity_poly.pdbx_seq_one_letter_code
_entity_poly.pdbx_strand_id
1 'polypeptide(L)' 'VGGEVLSVVPDLICILDAETAEPITTEELRYGQRVRVMAVTVPPIMRTPEALAVWGPRTFGFDVDYTPMPGARVG' A
#
# COMPACT_ATOMS: atom_id res chain seq x y z
N VAL A 1 5.96 6.88 -10.16
CA VAL A 1 6.75 6.41 -11.33
C VAL A 1 7.88 7.39 -11.53
N GLY A 2 9.14 6.93 -11.60
CA GLY A 2 10.29 7.85 -11.62
C GLY A 2 10.71 8.38 -10.24
N GLY A 3 10.73 7.52 -9.21
CA GLY A 3 11.20 7.85 -7.86
C GLY A 3 10.12 8.36 -6.89
N GLU A 4 8.93 8.68 -7.38
CA GLU A 4 7.79 9.06 -6.55
C GLU A 4 7.16 7.86 -5.82
N VAL A 5 6.85 8.05 -4.53
CA VAL A 5 6.09 7.13 -3.70
C VAL A 5 4.61 7.17 -4.11
N LEU A 6 4.09 6.05 -4.62
CA LEU A 6 2.70 5.96 -5.07
C LEU A 6 1.72 5.57 -3.95
N SER A 7 2.18 4.77 -3.00
CA SER A 7 1.43 4.34 -1.82
C SER A 7 2.42 3.83 -0.77
N VAL A 8 2.04 3.94 0.50
CA VAL A 8 2.84 3.52 1.64
C VAL A 8 1.92 3.17 2.80
N VAL A 9 2.40 2.33 3.71
CA VAL A 9 1.69 2.01 4.96
C VAL A 9 1.21 3.31 5.65
N PRO A 10 -0.04 3.38 6.13
CA PRO A 10 -1.00 2.30 6.35
C PRO A 10 -1.79 1.79 5.15
N ASP A 11 -1.64 2.32 3.94
CA ASP A 11 -2.40 1.79 2.79
C ASP A 11 -2.14 0.29 2.57
N LEU A 12 -3.19 -0.45 2.18
CA LEU A 12 -3.08 -1.85 1.85
C LEU A 12 -2.50 -1.97 0.44
N ILE A 13 -1.35 -2.61 0.30
CA ILE A 13 -0.68 -2.86 -0.98
C ILE A 13 -0.74 -4.36 -1.27
N CYS A 14 -1.43 -4.74 -2.34
CA CYS A 14 -1.62 -6.13 -2.76
C CYS A 14 -0.90 -6.40 -4.08
N ILE A 15 -0.31 -7.60 -4.17
CA ILE A 15 0.25 -8.14 -5.41
C ILE A 15 -0.75 -9.15 -5.96
N LEU A 16 -1.13 -9.00 -7.22
CA LEU A 16 -2.12 -9.82 -7.90
C LEU A 16 -1.47 -10.50 -9.10
N ASP A 17 -1.88 -11.74 -9.39
CA ASP A 17 -1.58 -12.37 -10.67
C ASP A 17 -2.15 -11.52 -11.81
N ALA A 18 -1.35 -11.29 -12.86
CA ALA A 18 -1.72 -10.41 -13.95
C ALA A 18 -2.86 -10.95 -14.83
N GLU A 19 -3.12 -12.25 -14.84
CA GLU A 19 -4.12 -12.86 -15.72
C GLU A 19 -5.40 -13.18 -14.95
N THR A 20 -5.27 -13.69 -13.72
CA THR A 20 -6.43 -14.13 -12.92
C THR A 20 -6.93 -13.10 -11.92
N ALA A 21 -6.11 -12.09 -11.59
CA ALA A 21 -6.34 -11.14 -10.49
C ALA A 21 -6.44 -11.77 -9.09
N GLU A 22 -6.02 -13.03 -8.94
CA GLU A 22 -5.90 -13.67 -7.64
C GLU A 22 -4.73 -13.05 -6.84
N PRO A 23 -4.86 -12.92 -5.51
CA PRO A 23 -3.78 -12.40 -4.69
C PRO A 23 -2.60 -13.37 -4.62
N ILE A 24 -1.39 -12.83 -4.72
CA ILE A 24 -0.14 -13.54 -4.48
C ILE A 24 0.36 -13.14 -3.09
N THR A 25 0.49 -14.12 -2.19
CA THR A 25 1.02 -13.86 -0.84
C THR A 25 2.52 -13.59 -0.87
N THR A 26 3.06 -13.01 0.20
CA THR A 26 4.50 -12.72 0.32
C THR A 26 5.35 -13.98 0.20
N GLU A 27 4.86 -15.11 0.71
CA GLU A 27 5.52 -16.42 0.69
C GLU A 27 5.50 -17.09 -0.69
N GLU A 28 4.50 -16.75 -1.52
CA GLU A 28 4.33 -17.30 -2.87
C GLU A 28 5.01 -16.45 -3.96
N LEU A 29 5.34 -15.20 -3.65
CA LEU A 29 5.95 -14.27 -4.59
C LEU A 29 7.33 -14.75 -5.07
N ARG A 30 7.51 -14.83 -6.39
CA ARG A 30 8.72 -15.34 -7.05
C ARG A 30 9.07 -14.54 -8.29
N TYR A 31 10.36 -14.53 -8.61
CA TYR A 31 10.85 -13.91 -9.85
C TYR A 31 10.21 -14.55 -11.09
N GLY A 32 9.95 -13.72 -12.09
CA GLY A 32 9.36 -14.13 -13.37
C GLY A 32 7.82 -14.12 -13.40
N GLN A 33 7.15 -13.93 -12.26
CA GLN A 33 5.70 -13.74 -12.23
C GLN A 33 5.31 -12.42 -12.91
N ARG A 34 4.26 -12.48 -13.74
CA ARG A 34 3.62 -11.29 -14.28
C ARG A 34 2.58 -10.85 -13.26
N VAL A 35 2.79 -9.67 -12.67
CA VAL A 35 1.94 -9.19 -11.57
C VAL A 35 1.29 -7.85 -11.88
N ARG A 36 0.18 -7.57 -11.21
CA ARG A 36 -0.39 -6.25 -11.02
C ARG A 36 -0.26 -5.84 -9.56
N VAL A 37 0.02 -4.56 -9.31
CA VAL A 37 0.05 -4.02 -7.95
C VAL A 37 -1.20 -3.17 -7.76
N MET A 38 -1.94 -3.44 -6.69
CA MET A 38 -3.13 -2.69 -6.31
C MET A 38 -2.90 -2.09 -4.93
N ALA A 39 -3.26 -0.82 -4.76
CA ALA A 39 -3.25 -0.16 -3.47
C ALA A 39 -4.68 0.24 -3.08
N VAL A 40 -5.01 0.14 -1.80
CA VAL A 40 -6.31 0.52 -1.22
C VAL A 40 -6.08 1.44 -0.03
N THR A 41 -6.74 2.60 -0.04
CA THR A 41 -6.59 3.55 1.07
C THR A 41 -7.30 3.08 2.33
N VAL A 42 -6.72 3.34 3.50
CA VAL A 42 -7.33 2.99 4.80
C VAL A 42 -8.44 3.94 5.25
N PRO A 43 -9.33 3.56 6.18
CA PRO A 43 -10.32 4.48 6.74
C PRO A 43 -9.70 5.72 7.42
N PRO A 44 -10.41 6.87 7.50
CA PRO A 44 -9.87 8.11 8.09
C PRO A 44 -9.33 7.97 9.52
N ILE A 45 -9.93 7.10 10.33
CA ILE A 45 -9.48 6.83 11.71
C ILE A 45 -8.06 6.25 11.78
N MET A 46 -7.59 5.58 10.72
CA MET A 46 -6.22 5.04 10.66
C MET A 46 -5.18 6.06 10.19
N ARG A 47 -5.61 7.28 9.85
CA ARG A 47 -4.78 8.35 9.28
C ARG A 47 -4.55 9.50 10.27
N THR A 48 -5.04 9.41 11.51
CA THR A 48 -4.78 10.44 12.52
C THR A 48 -3.31 10.45 12.91
N PRO A 49 -2.78 11.56 13.47
CA PRO A 49 -1.40 11.60 13.94
C PRO A 49 -1.06 10.49 14.93
N GLU A 50 -1.98 10.15 15.84
CA GLU A 50 -1.81 9.10 16.85
C GLU A 50 -1.78 7.71 16.20
N ALA A 51 -2.65 7.46 15.22
CA ALA A 51 -2.67 6.23 14.46
C ALA A 51 -1.36 6.05 13.65
N LEU A 52 -0.92 7.09 12.94
CA LEU A 52 0.32 7.08 12.17
C LEU A 52 1.57 6.98 13.06
N ALA A 53 1.51 7.40 14.33
CA ALA A 53 2.59 7.15 15.29
C ALA A 53 2.73 5.67 15.67
N VAL A 54 1.71 4.84 15.44
CA VAL A 54 1.73 3.38 15.67
C VAL A 54 2.10 2.62 14.40
N TRP A 55 1.49 2.95 13.27
CA TRP A 55 1.60 2.17 12.02
C TRP A 55 1.91 3.01 10.77
N GLY A 56 2.37 4.25 10.93
CA GLY A 56 2.76 5.10 9.82
C GLY A 56 4.15 4.73 9.24
N PRO A 57 4.53 5.32 8.10
CA PRO A 57 5.75 4.95 7.37
C PRO A 57 7.03 4.97 8.23
N ARG A 58 7.11 5.93 9.15
CA ARG A 58 8.27 6.14 10.02
C ARG A 58 8.46 5.02 11.04
N THR A 59 7.39 4.34 11.46
CA THR A 59 7.51 3.18 12.37
C THR A 59 8.09 1.95 11.67
N PHE A 60 8.02 1.92 10.34
CA PHE A 60 8.65 0.92 9.47
C PHE A 60 10.03 1.35 8.96
N GLY A 61 10.56 2.50 9.41
CA GLY A 61 11.88 3.01 9.02
C GLY A 61 11.91 3.75 7.68
N PHE A 62 10.75 4.09 7.10
CA PHE A 62 10.70 4.90 5.88
C PHE A 62 10.74 6.39 6.22
N ASP A 63 11.64 7.13 5.59
CA ASP A 63 11.73 8.59 5.72
C ASP A 63 10.78 9.32 4.76
N VAL A 64 9.48 9.04 4.90
CA VAL A 64 8.42 9.63 4.07
C VAL A 64 7.19 9.95 4.91
N ASP A 65 6.47 11.01 4.56
CA ASP A 65 5.18 11.33 5.17
C ASP A 65 4.05 10.60 4.48
N TYR A 66 3.07 10.13 5.26
CA TYR A 66 1.88 9.49 4.69
C TYR A 66 0.99 10.54 4.01
N THR A 67 0.74 10.34 2.73
CA THR A 67 -0.23 11.12 1.94
C THR A 67 -1.26 10.15 1.35
N PRO A 68 -2.56 10.31 1.65
CA PRO A 68 -3.59 9.43 1.09
C PRO A 68 -3.65 9.49 -0.44
N MET A 69 -3.84 8.35 -1.09
CA MET A 69 -3.94 8.30 -2.56
C MET A 69 -5.14 9.10 -3.10
N PRO A 70 -5.00 9.74 -4.27
CA PRO A 70 -6.11 10.44 -4.93
C PRO A 70 -7.27 9.48 -5.24
N GLY A 71 -8.51 9.90 -4.99
CA GLY A 71 -9.69 9.14 -5.42
C GLY A 71 -10.17 8.06 -4.46
N ALA A 72 -9.78 8.10 -3.18
CA ALA A 72 -10.40 7.34 -2.10
C ALA A 72 -11.90 7.69 -1.95
N ARG A 73 -12.74 7.13 -2.82
CA ARG A 73 -14.19 7.15 -2.65
C ARG A 73 -14.53 6.01 -1.72
N VAL A 74 -14.84 6.37 -0.48
CA VAL A 74 -15.58 5.48 0.42
C VAL A 74 -16.97 5.34 -0.21
N GLY A 75 -17.23 4.17 -0.80
CA GLY A 75 -18.58 3.73 -1.12
C GLY A 75 -19.33 3.33 0.14
#